data_AF-A0A6J6TLJ8-F1
#
_entry.id   AF-A0A6J6TLJ8-F1
#
_cell.length_a   1.000
_cell.length_b   1.000
_cell.length_c   1.000
_cell.angle_alpha   90.00
_cell.angle_beta   90.00
_cell.angle_gamma   90.00
#
_symmetry.space_group_name_H-M   'P 1'
#
loop_
_entity.id
_entity.type
_entity.pdbx_description
1 polymer ?
#
loop_
_entity_poly.entity_id
_entity_poly.type
_entity_poly.pdbx_seq_one_letter_code
_entity_poly.pdbx_strand_id
1 'polypeptide(L)'
;MLVLPEAEEVDVELNMNDVRVDVYRSSGPGGQSVNTTDSAVRLTHVPTGIVVSCQNEKSQLQNKESALRILRARLLADAQEKAEAAAMAERKSQVRTVDRSERIRTYNYPENRLSDHRVNYKANNLDAVLNGELDEVVQALLDADRAAKLSSTN
;
A
#
# COMPACT_ATOMS: atom_id res chain seq x y z
N MET A 1 1.26 -0.34 19.59
CA MET A 1 0.20 -1.22 19.08
C MET A 1 -0.28 -0.59 17.79
N LEU A 2 -0.27 -1.35 16.71
CA LEU A 2 -0.64 -0.89 15.37
C LEU A 2 -1.99 -1.53 15.03
N VAL A 3 -2.96 -0.71 14.64
CA VAL A 3 -4.26 -1.19 14.15
C VAL A 3 -4.36 -0.69 12.72
N LEU A 4 -4.38 -1.62 11.77
CA LEU A 4 -4.57 -1.33 10.35
C LEU A 4 -5.85 -2.01 9.90
N PRO A 5 -6.66 -1.37 9.04
CA PRO A 5 -7.74 -2.07 8.35
C PRO A 5 -7.15 -3.19 7.49
N GLU A 6 -7.91 -4.28 7.28
CA GLU A 6 -7.52 -5.32 6.31
C GLU A 6 -7.38 -4.68 4.92
N ALA A 7 -6.24 -4.93 4.27
CA ALA A 7 -6.02 -4.46 2.91
C ALA A 7 -6.72 -5.41 1.93
N GLU A 8 -7.55 -4.85 1.05
CA GLU A 8 -8.12 -5.61 -0.07
C GLU A 8 -7.04 -5.94 -1.11
N GLU A 9 -7.17 -7.08 -1.79
CA GLU A 9 -6.30 -7.44 -2.90
C GLU A 9 -6.43 -6.41 -4.02
N VAL A 10 -5.30 -5.84 -4.45
CA VAL A 10 -5.27 -4.87 -5.54
C VAL A 10 -5.46 -5.62 -6.86
N ASP A 11 -6.69 -5.62 -7.39
CA ASP A 11 -6.95 -6.08 -8.76
C ASP A 11 -6.68 -4.94 -9.75
N VAL A 12 -5.96 -5.25 -10.84
CA VAL A 12 -5.59 -4.26 -11.86
C VAL A 12 -6.28 -4.60 -13.16
N GLU A 13 -7.41 -3.93 -13.42
CA GLU A 13 -8.07 -3.97 -14.71
C GLU A 13 -7.26 -3.19 -15.76
N LEU A 14 -6.78 -3.90 -16.79
CA LEU A 14 -6.11 -3.26 -17.93
C LEU A 14 -7.13 -2.77 -18.95
N ASN A 15 -7.33 -1.47 -19.02
CA ASN A 15 -8.09 -0.84 -20.10
C ASN A 15 -7.22 -0.71 -21.36
N MET A 16 -7.67 -1.28 -22.48
CA MET A 16 -6.93 -1.23 -23.74
C MET A 16 -6.85 0.19 -24.34
N ASN A 17 -7.74 1.11 -23.94
CA ASN A 17 -7.69 2.51 -24.37
C ASN A 17 -6.47 3.25 -23.81
N ASP A 18 -5.91 2.77 -22.69
CA ASP A 18 -4.74 3.35 -22.04
C ASP A 18 -3.42 2.73 -22.53
N VAL A 19 -3.49 1.78 -23.47
CA VAL A 19 -2.33 1.04 -23.98
C VAL A 19 -2.04 1.46 -25.42
N ARG A 20 -0.92 2.14 -25.61
CA ARG A 20 -0.38 2.39 -26.96
C ARG A 20 0.34 1.15 -27.47
N VAL A 21 -0.01 0.70 -28.66
CA VAL A 21 0.58 -0.46 -29.34
C VAL A 21 1.44 0.00 -30.50
N ASP A 22 2.75 -0.20 -30.41
CA ASP A 22 3.72 0.10 -31.45
C ASP A 22 4.23 -1.23 -32.07
N VAL A 23 4.10 -1.39 -33.38
CA VAL A 23 4.58 -2.58 -34.12
C VAL A 23 5.78 -2.19 -34.98
N TYR A 24 6.84 -3.00 -34.95
CA TYR A 24 8.09 -2.71 -35.64
C TYR A 24 8.81 -4.00 -36.05
N ARG A 25 9.91 -3.84 -36.81
CA ARG A 25 10.75 -4.96 -37.24
C ARG A 25 11.54 -5.53 -36.08
N SER A 26 11.54 -6.86 -35.98
CA SER A 26 12.35 -7.57 -35.00
C SER A 26 13.83 -7.31 -35.22
N SER A 27 14.58 -7.01 -34.16
CA SER A 27 16.03 -6.81 -34.24
C SER A 27 16.79 -8.05 -33.79
N GLY A 28 17.73 -8.57 -34.59
CA GLY A 28 18.62 -9.67 -34.19
C GLY A 28 19.23 -10.43 -35.38
N PRO A 29 20.17 -11.38 -35.13
CA PRO A 29 20.78 -12.23 -36.16
C PRO A 29 19.77 -13.29 -36.64
N GLY A 30 18.79 -12.86 -37.41
CA GLY A 30 17.81 -13.73 -38.05
C GLY A 30 17.98 -13.73 -39.58
N GLY A 31 17.64 -14.84 -40.21
CA GLY A 31 17.63 -14.96 -41.68
C GLY A 31 16.64 -14.00 -42.36
N GLN A 32 16.45 -14.12 -43.67
CA GLN A 32 15.65 -13.18 -44.49
C GLN A 32 14.29 -12.79 -43.86
N SER A 33 13.61 -13.74 -43.20
CA SER A 33 12.32 -13.53 -42.52
C SER A 33 12.34 -12.49 -41.39
N VAL A 34 13.48 -12.22 -40.73
CA VAL A 34 13.59 -11.23 -39.64
C VAL A 34 13.74 -9.81 -40.17
N ASN A 35 14.29 -9.65 -41.37
CA ASN A 35 14.49 -8.34 -41.99
C ASN A 35 13.26 -7.82 -42.75
N THR A 36 12.28 -8.69 -43.07
CA THR A 36 11.10 -8.32 -43.88
C THR A 36 9.77 -8.29 -43.13
N THR A 37 9.64 -8.95 -41.97
CA THR A 37 8.35 -9.10 -41.28
C THR A 37 8.27 -8.22 -40.02
N ASP A 38 7.24 -7.38 -39.95
CA ASP A 38 6.93 -6.54 -38.77
C ASP A 38 6.25 -7.38 -37.68
N SER A 39 7.04 -8.17 -36.94
CA SER A 39 6.52 -9.07 -35.90
C SER A 39 6.75 -8.58 -34.46
N ALA A 40 7.65 -7.61 -34.22
CA ALA A 40 7.93 -7.12 -32.87
C ALA A 40 6.84 -6.16 -32.39
N VAL A 41 6.44 -6.29 -31.12
CA VAL A 41 5.38 -5.47 -30.52
C VAL A 41 5.93 -4.80 -29.27
N ARG A 42 5.67 -3.51 -29.12
CA ARG A 42 5.88 -2.72 -27.92
C ARG A 42 4.55 -2.17 -27.43
N LEU A 43 4.28 -2.35 -26.15
CA LEU A 43 3.12 -1.82 -25.45
C LEU A 43 3.58 -0.76 -24.47
N THR A 44 2.90 0.37 -24.45
CA THR A 44 3.12 1.46 -23.48
C THR A 44 1.81 1.73 -22.75
N HIS A 45 1.79 1.54 -21.44
CA HIS A 45 0.66 2.00 -20.63
C HIS A 45 0.83 3.49 -20.35
N VAL A 46 0.00 4.32 -20.99
CA VAL A 46 0.13 5.79 -20.98
C VAL A 46 0.05 6.39 -19.57
N PRO A 47 -0.88 5.97 -18.69
CA PRO A 47 -0.99 6.54 -17.36
C PRO A 47 0.21 6.27 -16.44
N THR A 48 0.80 5.08 -16.52
CA THR A 48 1.93 4.69 -15.63
C THR A 48 3.30 4.86 -16.29
N GLY A 49 3.36 5.05 -17.60
CA GLY A 49 4.60 5.09 -18.37
C GLY A 49 5.31 3.74 -18.52
N ILE A 50 4.72 2.63 -18.04
CA ILE A 50 5.34 1.31 -18.13
C ILE A 50 5.36 0.83 -19.58
N VAL A 51 6.56 0.50 -20.06
CA VAL A 51 6.79 0.02 -21.43
C VAL A 51 7.25 -1.43 -21.39
N VAL A 52 6.67 -2.25 -22.27
CA VAL A 52 6.99 -3.67 -22.46
C VAL A 52 7.16 -3.95 -23.93
N SER A 53 8.16 -4.75 -24.31
CA SER A 53 8.36 -5.17 -25.70
C SER A 53 8.58 -6.68 -25.81
N CYS A 54 7.99 -7.30 -26.82
CA CYS A 54 8.15 -8.72 -27.14
C CYS A 54 8.43 -8.92 -28.63
N GLN A 55 9.40 -9.78 -28.92
CA GLN A 55 9.81 -10.13 -30.30
C GLN A 55 10.27 -11.59 -30.42
N ASN A 56 9.89 -12.43 -29.46
CA ASN A 56 10.37 -13.81 -29.36
C ASN A 56 9.71 -14.72 -30.40
N GLU A 57 8.45 -14.43 -30.72
CA GLU A 57 7.64 -15.23 -31.63
C GLU A 57 7.69 -14.69 -33.06
N LYS A 58 7.45 -15.59 -34.03
CA LYS A 58 7.34 -15.21 -35.45
C LYS A 58 6.05 -14.43 -35.72
N SER A 59 5.01 -14.65 -34.93
CA SER A 59 3.70 -14.01 -35.07
C SER A 59 3.57 -12.75 -34.22
N GLN A 60 3.16 -11.66 -34.85
CA GLN A 60 2.83 -10.40 -34.19
C GLN A 60 1.76 -10.57 -33.10
N LEU A 61 0.73 -11.40 -33.36
CA LEU A 61 -0.36 -11.63 -32.40
C LEU A 61 0.15 -12.31 -31.13
N GLN A 62 1.02 -13.32 -31.27
CA GLN A 62 1.62 -14.02 -30.13
C GLN A 62 2.56 -13.11 -29.32
N ASN A 63 3.31 -12.24 -30.01
CA ASN A 63 4.11 -11.21 -29.35
C ASN A 63 3.23 -10.19 -28.61
N LYS A 64 2.08 -9.79 -29.18
CA LYS A 64 1.11 -8.90 -28.55
C LYS A 64 0.50 -9.52 -27.29
N GLU A 65 0.05 -10.76 -27.34
CA GLU A 65 -0.50 -11.47 -26.17
C GLU A 65 0.53 -11.63 -25.05
N SER A 66 1.77 -11.97 -25.41
CA SER A 66 2.86 -12.09 -24.44
C SER A 66 3.21 -10.74 -23.81
N ALA A 67 3.27 -9.68 -24.62
CA ALA A 67 3.49 -8.32 -24.12
C ALA A 67 2.35 -7.88 -23.19
N LEU A 68 1.08 -8.20 -23.51
CA LEU A 68 -0.07 -7.88 -22.65
C LEU A 68 0.01 -8.60 -21.30
N ARG A 69 0.39 -9.88 -21.31
CA ARG A 69 0.58 -10.66 -20.07
C ARG A 69 1.65 -10.05 -19.18
N ILE A 70 2.79 -9.68 -19.76
CA ILE A 70 3.89 -9.04 -19.04
C ILE A 70 3.49 -7.64 -18.54
N LEU A 71 2.76 -6.87 -19.35
CA LEU A 71 2.27 -5.55 -18.96
C LEU A 71 1.34 -5.64 -17.75
N ARG A 72 0.38 -6.57 -17.75
CA ARG A 72 -0.50 -6.83 -16.60
C ARG A 72 0.29 -7.18 -15.34
N ALA A 73 1.25 -8.10 -15.45
CA ALA A 73 2.08 -8.49 -14.32
C ALA A 73 2.89 -7.31 -13.74
N ARG A 74 3.43 -6.44 -14.59
CA ARG A 74 4.16 -5.24 -14.15
C ARG A 74 3.26 -4.20 -13.49
N LEU A 75 2.05 -4.00 -14.02
CA LEU A 75 1.09 -3.08 -13.43
C LEU A 75 0.61 -3.57 -12.06
N LEU A 76 0.37 -4.87 -11.92
CA LEU A 76 0.02 -5.47 -10.64
C LEU A 76 1.14 -5.27 -9.60
N ALA A 77 2.39 -5.55 -9.99
CA ALA A 77 3.53 -5.36 -9.10
C ALA A 77 3.71 -3.89 -8.67
N ASP A 78 3.58 -2.94 -9.59
CA ASP A 78 3.66 -1.50 -9.29
C ASP A 78 2.53 -1.05 -8.34
N ALA A 79 1.31 -1.55 -8.53
CA ALA A 79 0.18 -1.23 -7.68
C ALA A 79 0.34 -1.81 -6.26
N GLN A 80 0.83 -3.06 -6.15
CA GLN A 80 1.17 -3.70 -4.89
C GLN A 80 2.28 -2.94 -4.15
N GLU A 81 3.37 -2.59 -4.85
CA GLU A 81 4.48 -1.82 -4.25
C GLU A 81 4.01 -0.46 -3.72
N LYS A 82 3.14 0.24 -4.46
CA LYS A 82 2.56 1.51 -4.00
C LYS A 82 1.67 1.34 -2.79
N ALA A 83 0.83 0.30 -2.76
CA ALA A 83 -0.03 0.00 -1.61
C ALA A 83 0.80 -0.34 -0.37
N GLU A 84 1.84 -1.17 -0.53
CA GLU A 84 2.76 -1.51 0.56
C GLU A 84 3.54 -0.30 1.04
N ALA A 85 4.04 0.55 0.14
CA ALA A 85 4.74 1.78 0.49
C ALA A 85 3.85 2.75 1.27
N ALA A 86 2.58 2.91 0.86
CA ALA A 86 1.60 3.71 1.58
C ALA A 86 1.33 3.15 2.98
N ALA A 87 1.08 1.83 3.08
CA ALA A 87 0.88 1.16 4.36
C ALA A 87 2.12 1.28 5.27
N MET A 88 3.33 1.16 4.72
CA MET A 88 4.58 1.30 5.46
C MET A 88 4.82 2.74 5.93
N ALA A 89 4.49 3.74 5.11
CA ALA A 89 4.54 5.14 5.51
C ALA A 89 3.57 5.41 6.67
N GLU A 90 2.36 4.89 6.60
CA GLU A 90 1.37 4.99 7.66
C GLU A 90 1.85 4.30 8.95
N ARG A 91 2.36 3.07 8.85
CA ARG A 91 2.99 2.36 9.98
C ARG A 91 4.11 3.18 10.60
N LYS A 92 5.01 3.73 9.79
CA LYS A 92 6.16 4.51 10.27
C LYS A 92 5.71 5.81 10.94
N SER A 93 4.63 6.44 10.47
CA SER A 93 4.06 7.63 11.11
C SER A 93 3.43 7.34 12.47
N GLN A 94 2.81 6.17 12.63
CA GLN A 94 2.15 5.76 13.88
C GLN A 94 3.10 5.13 14.89
N VAL A 95 4.21 4.54 14.44
CA VAL A 95 5.30 4.08 15.30
C VAL A 95 6.17 5.28 15.65
N ARG A 96 5.75 6.01 16.70
CA ARG A 96 6.61 6.99 17.38
C ARG A 96 7.91 6.32 17.83
N THR A 97 8.99 7.08 17.77
CA THR A 97 10.32 6.71 18.27
C THR A 97 10.23 6.10 19.68
N VAL A 98 11.08 5.13 19.99
CA VAL A 98 11.13 4.45 21.30
C VAL A 98 11.76 5.37 22.37
N ASP A 99 11.35 6.63 22.40
CA ASP A 99 11.73 7.55 23.47
C ASP A 99 10.75 7.37 24.64
N ARG A 100 11.29 7.31 25.87
CA ARG A 100 10.47 7.13 27.07
C ARG A 100 9.51 8.30 27.32
N SER A 101 9.76 9.45 26.71
CA SER A 101 8.92 10.64 26.79
C SER A 101 7.66 10.55 25.92
N GLU A 102 7.60 9.60 24.98
CA GLU A 102 6.46 9.37 24.07
C GLU A 102 5.54 8.22 24.54
N ARG A 103 5.64 7.80 25.80
CA ARG A 103 4.83 6.70 26.36
C ARG A 103 3.35 7.04 26.34
N ILE A 104 2.56 6.22 25.64
CA ILE A 104 1.09 6.33 25.61
C ILE A 104 0.46 6.01 26.98
N ARG A 105 0.90 4.92 27.61
CA ARG A 105 0.36 4.44 28.90
C ARG A 105 1.46 3.95 29.84
N THR A 106 1.20 4.03 31.13
CA THR A 106 2.01 3.42 32.20
C THR A 106 1.12 2.51 33.03
N TYR A 107 1.57 1.26 33.18
CA TYR A 107 0.90 0.21 33.94
C TYR A 107 1.70 -0.02 35.23
N ASN A 108 1.14 0.35 36.37
CA ASN A 108 1.77 0.21 37.68
C ASN A 108 1.06 -0.88 38.49
N TYR A 109 1.64 -2.09 38.48
CA TYR A 109 1.07 -3.26 39.16
C TYR A 109 1.00 -3.12 40.69
N PRO A 110 2.07 -2.73 41.41
CA PRO A 110 2.01 -2.55 42.86
C PRO A 110 0.90 -1.61 43.36
N GLU A 111 0.57 -0.58 42.58
CA GLU A 111 -0.44 0.42 42.94
C GLU A 111 -1.80 0.18 42.26
N ASN A 112 -1.95 -0.95 41.55
CA ASN A 112 -3.11 -1.26 40.71
C ASN A 112 -3.52 -0.10 39.78
N ARG A 113 -2.56 0.66 39.25
CA ARG A 113 -2.81 1.93 38.57
C ARG A 113 -2.46 1.91 37.09
N LEU A 114 -3.41 2.37 36.28
CA LEU A 114 -3.21 2.75 34.89
C LEU A 114 -3.08 4.27 34.79
N SER A 115 -2.16 4.74 33.94
CA SER A 115 -2.09 6.15 33.54
C SER A 115 -1.94 6.25 32.03
N ASP A 116 -2.82 6.99 31.35
CA ASP A 116 -2.74 7.32 29.93
C ASP A 116 -2.28 8.77 29.77
N HIS A 117 -1.08 8.95 29.20
CA HIS A 117 -0.42 10.25 29.12
C HIS A 117 -0.95 11.13 27.99
N ARG A 118 -1.72 10.56 27.04
CA ARG A 118 -2.29 11.33 25.93
C ARG A 118 -3.36 12.31 26.40
N VAL A 119 -4.10 11.91 27.43
CA VAL A 119 -5.25 12.66 27.97
C VAL A 119 -5.13 12.91 29.48
N ASN A 120 -3.97 12.59 30.06
CA ASN A 120 -3.72 12.63 31.51
C ASN A 120 -4.73 11.84 32.35
N TYR A 121 -5.29 10.76 31.79
CA TYR A 121 -6.24 9.89 32.48
C TYR A 121 -5.50 8.98 33.47
N LYS A 122 -6.06 8.80 34.67
CA LYS A 122 -5.52 7.92 35.71
C LYS A 122 -6.65 7.12 36.34
N ALA A 123 -6.45 5.82 36.51
CA ALA A 123 -7.41 4.96 37.18
C ALA A 123 -6.69 3.89 38.03
N ASN A 124 -7.28 3.51 39.16
CA ASN A 124 -6.72 2.55 40.11
C ASN A 124 -7.39 1.16 40.01
N ASN A 125 -7.84 0.81 38.80
CA ASN A 125 -8.54 -0.44 38.47
C ASN A 125 -7.76 -1.22 37.39
N LEU A 126 -6.43 -1.22 37.45
CA LEU A 126 -5.60 -1.83 36.42
C LEU A 126 -5.96 -3.30 36.15
N ASP A 127 -6.24 -4.08 37.20
CA ASP A 127 -6.65 -5.48 37.06
C ASP A 127 -7.91 -5.65 36.20
N ALA A 128 -8.94 -4.83 36.44
CA ALA A 128 -10.18 -4.87 35.67
C ALA A 128 -9.94 -4.48 34.20
N VAL A 129 -9.13 -3.43 33.98
CA VAL A 129 -8.76 -2.99 32.64
C VAL A 129 -8.00 -4.08 31.86
N LEU A 130 -7.08 -4.80 32.53
CA LEU A 130 -6.35 -5.91 31.90
C LEU A 130 -7.26 -7.12 31.63
N ASN A 131 -8.36 -7.28 32.36
CA ASN A 131 -9.38 -8.29 32.13
C ASN A 131 -10.40 -7.91 31.05
N GLY A 132 -10.27 -6.73 30.43
CA GLY A 132 -11.07 -6.30 29.28
C GLY A 132 -12.07 -5.19 29.55
N GLU A 133 -12.18 -4.69 30.79
CA GLU A 133 -13.02 -3.53 31.14
C GLU A 133 -12.36 -2.22 30.69
N LEU A 134 -12.33 -2.00 29.37
CA LEU A 134 -11.64 -0.89 28.73
C LEU A 134 -12.55 0.32 28.47
N ASP A 135 -13.86 0.19 28.71
CA ASP A 135 -14.86 1.18 28.27
C ASP A 135 -14.56 2.59 28.78
N GLU A 136 -14.27 2.73 30.08
CA GLU A 136 -13.95 4.03 30.68
C GLU A 136 -12.68 4.66 30.08
N VAL A 137 -11.66 3.83 29.79
CA VAL A 137 -10.40 4.26 29.19
C VAL A 137 -10.61 4.71 27.76
N VAL A 138 -11.42 3.98 26.99
CA VAL A 138 -11.75 4.30 25.59
C VAL A 138 -12.60 5.56 25.53
N GLN A 139 -13.60 5.69 26.40
CA GLN A 139 -14.49 6.84 26.45
C GLN A 139 -13.71 8.13 26.75
N ALA A 140 -12.80 8.11 27.73
CA ALA A 140 -11.94 9.25 28.04
C ALA A 140 -11.07 9.71 26.85
N LEU A 141 -10.63 8.78 26.00
CA LEU A 141 -9.86 9.10 24.80
C LEU A 141 -10.74 9.69 23.68
N LEU A 142 -11.94 9.13 23.48
CA LEU A 142 -12.89 9.63 22.49
C LEU A 142 -13.34 11.06 22.79
N ASP A 143 -13.61 11.35 24.06
CA ASP A 143 -14.08 12.69 24.46
C ASP A 143 -12.96 13.73 24.32
N ALA A 144 -11.72 13.37 24.64
CA ALA A 144 -10.58 14.24 24.39
C ALA A 144 -10.34 14.49 22.89
N ASP A 145 -10.47 13.47 22.04
CA ASP A 145 -10.35 13.61 20.57
C ASP A 145 -11.43 14.52 19.99
N ARG A 146 -12.69 14.35 20.43
CA ARG A 146 -13.81 15.24 20.06
C ARG A 146 -13.53 16.69 20.46
N ALA A 147 -13.05 16.91 21.70
CA ALA A 147 -12.71 18.24 22.18
C ALA A 147 -11.59 18.90 21.36
N ALA A 148 -10.55 18.14 20.99
CA ALA A 148 -9.46 18.63 20.16
C ALA A 148 -9.91 19.02 18.74
N LYS A 149 -10.82 18.24 18.13
CA LYS A 149 -11.39 18.55 16.80
C LYS A 149 -12.29 19.78 16.81
N LEU A 150 -13.04 19.98 17.89
CA LEU A 150 -13.89 21.16 18.07
C LEU A 150 -13.07 22.44 18.28
N SER A 151 -11.94 22.35 19.00
CA SER A 151 -11.07 23.51 19.21
C SER A 151 -10.22 23.89 18.00
N SER A 152 -9.86 22.93 17.13
CA SER A 152 -9.12 23.21 15.89
C SER A 152 -9.96 23.81 14.76
N THR A 153 -11.29 23.87 14.93
CA THR A 153 -12.24 24.38 13.93
C THR A 153 -12.60 25.86 14.16
N ASN A 154 -12.04 26.51 15.19
CA ASN A 154 -12.07 27.96 15.41
C ASN A 154 -10.70 28.58 15.13
#